data_AF-A0A286CIR0-F1
#
_entry.id   AF-A0A286CIR0-F1
#
_cell.length_a   1.000
_cell.length_b   1.000
_cell.length_c   1.000
_cell.angle_alpha   90.00
_cell.angle_beta   90.00
_cell.angle_gamma   90.00
#
_symmetry.space_group_name_H-M   'P 1'
#
loop_
_entity.id
_entity.type
_entity.pdbx_description
1 polymer ?
#
loop_
_entity_poly.entity_id
_entity_poly.type
_entity_poly.pdbx_seq_one_letter_code
_entity_poly.pdbx_strand_id
1 'polypeptide(L)'
;MSTVLALQARLLTLHSPDGPTAISSVGWQQTAAQCFLDLRAVTWLIILSWPETRRYAPTPALADAIALTAENARIAAQGQRDRPGKRHPSVAYTDPPIDPLAAAAGFGIAEQLLATDYDATFAIFNPLISRARSTEPTMTHLQKPHHASPPLRLTLNHHRHDLWKKRREGLLRKHPGLIPKICARTEF
;
A
#
# COMPACT_ATOMS: atom_id res chain seq x y z
N MET A 1 -4.70 9.42 22.83
CA MET A 1 -4.51 10.56 21.91
C MET A 1 -4.28 9.99 20.51
N SER A 2 -5.03 10.49 19.53
CA SER A 2 -5.52 9.72 18.38
C SER A 2 -4.44 9.34 17.37
N THR A 3 -4.46 8.07 16.92
CA THR A 3 -3.62 7.52 15.83
C THR A 3 -3.62 8.42 14.58
N VAL A 4 -4.72 9.12 14.33
CA VAL A 4 -4.86 10.09 13.22
C VAL A 4 -3.93 11.30 13.38
N LEU A 5 -3.80 11.86 14.59
CA LEU A 5 -2.91 13.01 14.83
C LEU A 5 -1.43 12.60 14.70
N ALA A 6 -1.08 11.38 15.16
CA ALA A 6 0.27 10.85 15.00
C ALA A 6 0.64 10.67 13.51
N LEU A 7 -0.29 10.13 12.72
CA LEU A 7 -0.15 10.01 11.27
C LEU A 7 0.01 11.39 10.61
N GLN A 8 -0.85 12.36 10.94
CA GLN A 8 -0.77 13.71 10.39
C GLN A 8 0.59 14.37 10.70
N ALA A 9 1.04 14.30 11.96
CA ALA A 9 2.34 14.82 12.36
C ALA A 9 3.47 14.17 11.56
N ARG A 10 3.42 12.85 11.36
CA ARG A 10 4.41 12.13 10.55
C ARG A 10 4.39 12.58 9.09
N LEU A 11 3.22 12.68 8.45
CA LEU A 11 3.12 13.13 7.06
C LEU A 11 3.68 14.55 6.89
N LEU A 12 3.46 15.44 7.86
CA LEU A 12 4.06 16.78 7.87
C LEU A 12 5.60 16.71 7.99
N THR A 13 6.13 15.87 8.88
CA THR A 13 7.58 15.65 9.00
C THR A 13 8.18 15.10 7.70
N LEU A 14 7.48 14.19 7.02
CA LEU A 14 7.92 13.62 5.73
C LEU A 14 7.93 14.66 4.60
N HIS A 15 7.10 15.70 4.71
CA HIS A 15 7.01 16.77 3.72
C HIS A 15 7.92 17.97 4.02
N SER A 16 8.52 18.01 5.21
CA SER A 16 9.42 19.08 5.61
C SER A 16 10.68 19.08 4.72
N PRO A 17 11.19 20.25 4.29
CA PRO A 17 12.47 20.36 3.58
C PRO A 17 13.64 19.83 4.43
N ASP A 18 13.55 19.94 5.76
CA ASP A 18 14.50 19.37 6.73
C ASP A 18 14.07 17.98 7.23
N GLY A 19 13.17 17.33 6.49
CA GLY A 19 12.65 16.00 6.83
C GLY A 19 13.69 14.88 6.70
N PRO A 20 13.37 13.67 7.17
CA PRO A 20 14.28 12.54 7.09
C PRO A 20 14.62 12.19 5.64
N THR A 21 15.92 12.09 5.35
CA THR A 21 16.44 11.73 4.02
C THR A 21 16.17 10.27 3.64
N ALA A 22 15.99 9.40 4.64
CA ALA A 22 15.68 7.99 4.48
C ALA A 22 14.62 7.53 5.48
N ILE A 23 13.60 6.81 4.99
CA ILE A 23 12.47 6.30 5.77
C ILE A 23 12.29 4.82 5.47
N SER A 24 12.02 4.03 6.50
CA SER A 24 11.68 2.62 6.35
C SER A 24 10.30 2.45 5.72
N SER A 25 10.23 1.76 4.58
CA SER A 25 9.00 1.29 3.94
C SER A 25 9.21 -0.12 3.40
N VAL A 26 8.34 -1.06 3.77
CA VAL A 26 8.42 -2.49 3.38
C VAL A 26 9.77 -3.12 3.80
N GLY A 27 10.35 -2.73 4.93
CA GLY A 27 11.68 -3.24 5.32
C GLY A 27 12.87 -2.72 4.47
N TRP A 28 12.71 -1.63 3.73
CA TRP A 28 13.77 -0.94 2.98
C TRP A 28 13.86 0.53 3.37
N GLN A 29 15.06 1.10 3.29
CA GLN A 29 15.23 2.56 3.35
C GLN A 29 14.83 3.19 2.00
N GLN A 30 13.95 4.18 2.05
CA GLN A 30 13.37 4.86 0.89
C GLN A 30 13.32 6.38 1.09
N THR A 31 13.18 7.12 -0.01
CA THR A 31 12.93 8.57 0.09
C THR A 31 11.51 8.86 0.56
N ALA A 32 11.26 10.08 1.08
CA ALA A 32 9.92 10.51 1.47
C ALA A 32 8.91 10.38 0.32
N ALA A 33 9.30 10.78 -0.89
CA ALA A 33 8.45 10.65 -2.08
C ALA A 33 8.05 9.19 -2.37
N GLN A 34 8.98 8.24 -2.23
CA GLN A 34 8.68 6.81 -2.42
C GLN A 34 7.77 6.26 -1.31
N CYS A 35 7.96 6.71 -0.07
CA CYS A 35 7.07 6.35 1.05
C CYS A 35 5.63 6.83 0.81
N PHE A 36 5.43 8.04 0.27
CA PHE A 36 4.08 8.52 -0.10
C PHE A 36 3.43 7.70 -1.22
N LEU A 37 4.22 7.27 -2.22
CA LEU A 37 3.73 6.35 -3.25
C LEU A 37 3.28 5.03 -2.63
N ASP A 38 4.08 4.48 -1.72
CA ASP A 38 3.78 3.23 -1.04
C ASP A 38 2.53 3.33 -0.17
N LEU A 39 2.39 4.41 0.61
CA LEU A 39 1.19 4.68 1.40
C LEU A 39 -0.06 4.71 0.51
N ARG A 40 -0.02 5.42 -0.62
CA ARG A 40 -1.16 5.48 -1.54
C ARG A 40 -1.46 4.11 -2.15
N ALA A 41 -0.45 3.37 -2.58
CA ALA A 41 -0.62 2.03 -3.15
C ALA A 41 -1.23 1.03 -2.16
N VAL A 42 -0.77 1.06 -0.90
CA VAL A 42 -1.28 0.16 0.13
C VAL A 42 -2.69 0.56 0.57
N THR A 43 -3.02 1.85 0.64
CA THR A 43 -4.41 2.31 0.85
C THR A 43 -5.35 1.72 -0.21
N TRP A 44 -4.92 1.67 -1.47
CA TRP A 44 -5.72 1.03 -2.51
C TRP A 44 -5.83 -0.48 -2.39
N LEU A 45 -4.73 -1.15 -2.02
CA LEU A 45 -4.79 -2.57 -1.69
C LEU A 45 -5.81 -2.84 -0.58
N ILE A 46 -5.84 -2.00 0.47
CA ILE A 46 -6.77 -2.10 1.60
C ILE A 46 -8.22 -2.00 1.12
N ILE A 47 -8.53 -1.01 0.28
CA ILE A 47 -9.87 -0.79 -0.27
C ILE A 47 -10.31 -1.95 -1.17
N LEU A 48 -9.43 -2.39 -2.08
CA LEU A 48 -9.71 -3.49 -3.02
C LEU A 48 -9.88 -4.85 -2.33
N SER A 49 -9.20 -5.03 -1.19
CA SER A 49 -9.24 -6.25 -0.38
C SER A 49 -10.17 -6.13 0.82
N TRP A 50 -11.08 -5.16 0.86
CA TRP A 50 -12.11 -5.11 1.90
C TRP A 50 -13.11 -6.27 1.72
N PRO A 51 -13.57 -6.96 2.79
CA PRO A 51 -13.39 -6.69 4.23
C PRO A 51 -12.18 -7.36 4.90
N GLU A 52 -11.30 -8.04 4.18
CA GLU A 52 -10.17 -8.82 4.74
C GLU A 52 -9.18 -7.95 5.54
N THR A 53 -9.13 -6.65 5.27
CA THR A 53 -8.32 -5.67 6.00
C THR A 53 -9.01 -5.04 7.21
N ARG A 54 -10.29 -5.37 7.49
CA ARG A 54 -11.06 -4.79 8.61
C ARG A 54 -10.37 -4.94 9.95
N ARG A 55 -9.68 -6.06 10.17
CA ARG A 55 -8.95 -6.35 11.42
C ARG A 55 -7.81 -5.37 11.75
N TYR A 56 -7.34 -4.60 10.76
CA TYR A 56 -6.28 -3.61 10.96
C TYR A 56 -6.84 -2.21 11.28
N ALA A 57 -8.14 -2.00 11.15
CA ALA A 57 -8.75 -0.71 11.46
C ALA A 57 -8.66 -0.43 12.97
N PRO A 58 -8.13 0.74 13.39
CA PRO A 58 -7.96 1.04 14.81
C PRO A 58 -9.28 1.15 15.60
N THR A 59 -10.39 1.47 14.92
CA THR A 59 -11.71 1.57 15.53
C THR A 59 -12.80 1.10 14.56
N PRO A 60 -13.99 0.70 15.07
CA PRO A 60 -15.14 0.37 14.22
C PRO A 60 -15.56 1.53 13.30
N ALA A 61 -15.55 2.77 13.79
CA ALA A 61 -15.92 3.93 12.99
C ALA A 61 -14.98 4.14 11.79
N LEU A 62 -13.67 3.94 11.97
CA LEU A 62 -12.69 4.00 10.87
C LEU A 62 -12.86 2.82 9.90
N ALA A 63 -13.21 1.64 10.42
CA ALA A 63 -13.52 0.48 9.58
C ALA A 63 -14.73 0.75 8.68
N ASP A 64 -15.78 1.37 9.22
CA ASP A 64 -17.01 1.63 8.48
C ASP A 64 -16.82 2.73 7.44
N ALA A 65 -15.96 3.73 7.70
CA ALA A 65 -15.55 4.73 6.70
C ALA A 65 -14.82 4.09 5.50
N ILE A 66 -13.92 3.13 5.75
CA ILE A 66 -13.27 2.35 4.68
C ILE A 66 -14.29 1.49 3.95
N ALA A 67 -15.22 0.84 4.67
CA ALA A 67 -16.26 0.01 4.06
C ALA A 67 -17.11 0.80 3.06
N LEU A 68 -17.55 2.01 3.44
CA LEU A 68 -18.29 2.91 2.57
C LEU A 68 -17.45 3.32 1.34
N THR A 69 -16.18 3.65 1.54
CA THR A 69 -15.27 4.00 0.44
C THR A 69 -15.06 2.84 -0.53
N ALA A 70 -14.89 1.61 -0.01
CA ALA A 70 -14.75 0.41 -0.81
C ALA A 70 -16.01 0.11 -1.62
N GLU A 71 -17.19 0.30 -1.02
CA GLU A 71 -18.44 0.13 -1.73
C GLU A 71 -18.63 1.17 -2.84
N ASN A 72 -18.37 2.44 -2.55
CA ASN A 72 -18.41 3.50 -3.56
C ASN A 72 -17.43 3.23 -4.71
N ALA A 73 -16.22 2.76 -4.41
CA ALA A 73 -15.23 2.40 -5.41
C ALA A 73 -15.69 1.23 -6.30
N ARG A 74 -16.35 0.22 -5.71
CA ARG A 74 -16.94 -0.89 -6.47
C ARG A 74 -18.07 -0.43 -7.37
N ILE A 75 -18.99 0.40 -6.87
CA ILE A 75 -20.09 0.97 -7.66
C ILE A 75 -19.53 1.79 -8.83
N ALA A 76 -18.53 2.63 -8.57
CA ALA A 76 -17.88 3.43 -9.61
C ALA A 76 -17.19 2.55 -10.67
N ALA A 77 -16.46 1.52 -10.24
CA ALA A 77 -15.79 0.58 -11.14
C ALA A 77 -16.80 -0.22 -11.98
N GLN A 78 -17.90 -0.67 -11.38
CA GLN A 78 -18.98 -1.37 -12.08
C GLN A 78 -19.65 -0.46 -13.10
N GLY A 79 -20.01 0.77 -12.70
CA GLY A 79 -20.56 1.77 -13.60
C GLY A 79 -19.63 2.14 -14.76
N GLN A 80 -18.30 2.03 -14.60
CA GLN A 80 -17.35 2.19 -15.71
C GLN A 80 -17.31 0.96 -16.64
N ARG A 81 -17.48 -0.25 -16.11
CA ARG A 81 -17.53 -1.50 -16.90
C ARG A 81 -18.81 -1.59 -17.73
N ASP A 82 -19.92 -1.09 -17.21
CA ASP A 82 -21.23 -1.14 -17.86
C ASP A 82 -21.43 -0.06 -18.94
N ARG A 83 -20.50 0.90 -19.06
CA ARG A 83 -20.56 1.95 -20.09
C ARG A 83 -20.24 1.37 -21.48
N PRO A 84 -21.09 1.63 -22.50
CA PRO A 84 -20.80 1.22 -23.87
C PRO A 84 -19.60 1.99 -24.44
N GLY A 85 -18.61 1.29 -24.97
CA GLY A 85 -17.40 1.88 -25.55
C GLY A 85 -16.13 1.06 -25.31
N LYS A 86 -14.97 1.65 -25.65
CA LYS A 86 -13.64 1.03 -25.37
C LYS A 86 -13.44 0.88 -23.86
N ARG A 87 -12.76 -0.20 -23.45
CA ARG A 87 -12.33 -0.44 -22.06
C ARG A 87 -11.83 0.86 -21.40
N HIS A 88 -12.55 1.33 -20.39
CA HIS A 88 -12.13 2.49 -19.62
C HIS A 88 -11.00 2.09 -18.67
N PRO A 89 -9.95 2.93 -18.53
CA PRO A 89 -8.89 2.68 -17.56
C PRO A 89 -9.45 2.62 -16.13
N SER A 90 -8.81 1.85 -15.25
CA SER A 90 -9.20 1.66 -13.85
C SER A 90 -8.93 2.91 -12.97
N VAL A 91 -9.37 4.09 -13.42
CA VAL A 91 -9.15 5.39 -12.76
C VAL A 91 -9.80 5.42 -11.37
N ALA A 92 -10.81 4.58 -11.14
CA ALA A 92 -11.45 4.44 -9.83
C ALA A 92 -10.48 4.08 -8.69
N TYR A 93 -9.26 3.62 -8.99
CA TYR A 93 -8.26 3.18 -8.01
C TYR A 93 -6.94 3.96 -8.07
N THR A 94 -6.93 5.22 -8.51
CA THR A 94 -5.70 6.05 -8.55
C THR A 94 -5.67 7.20 -7.54
N ASP A 95 -6.83 7.76 -7.16
CA ASP A 95 -6.94 8.93 -6.28
C ASP A 95 -7.27 8.55 -4.83
N PRO A 96 -6.57 9.08 -3.82
CA PRO A 96 -6.86 8.74 -2.42
C PRO A 96 -8.33 8.99 -2.06
N PRO A 97 -8.87 8.32 -1.02
CA PRO A 97 -10.24 8.56 -0.56
C PRO A 97 -10.51 10.05 -0.36
N ILE A 98 -11.62 10.54 -0.93
CA ILE A 98 -12.04 11.94 -0.80
C ILE A 98 -12.50 12.22 0.64
N ASP A 99 -13.14 11.24 1.28
CA ASP A 99 -13.56 11.35 2.66
C ASP A 99 -12.33 11.40 3.60
N PRO A 100 -12.18 12.45 4.42
CA PRO A 100 -11.02 12.60 5.30
C PRO A 100 -10.88 11.48 6.32
N LEU A 101 -12.00 10.92 6.80
CA LEU A 101 -11.99 9.86 7.80
C LEU A 101 -11.49 8.55 7.19
N ALA A 102 -11.97 8.20 5.99
CA ALA A 102 -11.50 7.06 5.22
C ALA A 102 -10.05 7.23 4.76
N ALA A 103 -9.62 8.43 4.39
CA ALA A 103 -8.23 8.73 4.04
C ALA A 103 -7.31 8.50 5.24
N ALA A 104 -7.66 9.07 6.41
CA ALA A 104 -6.92 8.88 7.65
C ALA A 104 -6.86 7.40 8.06
N ALA A 105 -7.99 6.68 7.95
CA ALA A 105 -8.06 5.25 8.24
C ALA A 105 -7.15 4.44 7.30
N GLY A 106 -7.27 4.67 5.99
CA GLY A 106 -6.50 3.97 4.97
C GLY A 106 -5.00 4.19 5.13
N PHE A 107 -4.57 5.44 5.31
CA PHE A 107 -3.16 5.77 5.53
C PHE A 107 -2.63 5.25 6.87
N GLY A 108 -3.43 5.27 7.94
CA GLY A 108 -3.02 4.71 9.23
C GLY A 108 -2.81 3.20 9.17
N ILE A 109 -3.70 2.47 8.50
CA ILE A 109 -3.51 1.03 8.27
C ILE A 109 -2.30 0.79 7.34
N ALA A 110 -2.18 1.56 6.27
CA ALA A 110 -1.06 1.44 5.34
C ALA A 110 0.29 1.66 6.03
N GLU A 111 0.38 2.65 6.91
CA GLU A 111 1.58 2.92 7.71
C GLU A 111 1.95 1.72 8.59
N GLN A 112 0.98 1.12 9.29
CA GLN A 112 1.20 -0.08 10.10
C GLN A 112 1.73 -1.25 9.26
N LEU A 113 1.12 -1.46 8.10
CA LEU A 113 1.48 -2.51 7.16
C LEU A 113 2.84 -2.31 6.49
N LEU A 114 3.28 -1.06 6.32
CA LEU A 114 4.58 -0.72 5.72
C LEU A 114 5.72 -0.67 6.74
N ALA A 115 5.39 -0.52 8.03
CA ALA A 115 6.37 -0.47 9.11
C ALA A 115 7.00 -1.84 9.43
N THR A 116 6.34 -2.93 9.04
CA THR A 116 6.84 -4.29 9.21
C THR A 116 8.06 -4.58 8.35
N ASP A 117 8.82 -5.61 8.71
CA ASP A 117 9.91 -6.08 7.85
C ASP A 117 9.36 -6.67 6.54
N TYR A 118 10.28 -6.92 5.61
CA TYR A 118 9.93 -7.32 4.26
C TYR A 118 9.19 -8.67 4.20
N ASP A 119 9.55 -9.62 5.05
CA ASP A 119 9.02 -10.99 5.05
C ASP A 119 7.62 -11.02 5.67
N ALA A 120 7.44 -10.31 6.79
CA ALA A 120 6.14 -10.10 7.42
C ALA A 120 5.18 -9.35 6.47
N THR A 121 5.67 -8.30 5.80
CA THR A 121 4.86 -7.55 4.80
C THR A 121 4.39 -8.48 3.68
N PHE A 122 5.27 -9.33 3.16
CA PHE A 122 4.91 -10.31 2.13
C PHE A 122 3.82 -11.29 2.60
N ALA A 123 3.99 -11.86 3.79
CA ALA A 123 3.04 -12.81 4.36
C ALA A 123 1.65 -12.19 4.55
N ILE A 124 1.59 -10.91 4.97
CA ILE A 124 0.34 -10.18 5.11
C ILE A 124 -0.27 -9.84 3.73
N PHE A 125 0.56 -9.42 2.76
CA PHE A 125 0.07 -8.90 1.49
C PHE A 125 -0.44 -10.00 0.58
N ASN A 126 0.14 -11.20 0.59
CA ASN A 126 -0.22 -12.28 -0.32
C ASN A 126 -1.73 -12.62 -0.33
N PRO A 127 -2.41 -12.84 0.83
CA PRO A 127 -3.86 -13.05 0.83
C PRO A 127 -4.63 -11.80 0.37
N LEU A 128 -4.16 -10.60 0.72
CA LEU A 128 -4.83 -9.34 0.34
C LEU A 128 -4.74 -9.08 -1.16
N ILE A 129 -3.60 -9.35 -1.80
CA ILE A 129 -3.44 -9.22 -3.26
C ILE A 129 -4.32 -10.25 -3.96
N SER A 130 -4.38 -11.49 -3.45
CA SER A 130 -5.27 -12.52 -4.01
C SER A 130 -6.72 -12.08 -3.99
N ARG A 131 -7.17 -11.50 -2.87
CA ARG A 131 -8.51 -10.90 -2.76
C ARG A 131 -8.69 -9.72 -3.70
N ALA A 132 -7.77 -8.77 -3.71
CA ALA A 132 -7.84 -7.58 -4.55
C ALA A 132 -7.95 -7.92 -6.04
N ARG A 133 -7.26 -8.98 -6.50
CA ARG A 133 -7.38 -9.51 -7.87
C ARG A 133 -8.75 -10.12 -8.17
N SER A 134 -9.46 -10.64 -7.18
CA SER A 134 -10.85 -11.07 -7.39
C SER A 134 -11.78 -9.89 -7.68
N THR A 135 -11.48 -8.71 -7.14
CA THR A 135 -12.23 -7.47 -7.36
C THR A 135 -11.80 -6.76 -8.66
N GLU A 136 -10.48 -6.63 -8.86
CA GLU A 136 -9.86 -5.91 -9.96
C GLU A 136 -8.69 -6.74 -10.53
N PRO A 137 -8.94 -7.66 -11.50
CA PRO A 137 -7.98 -8.69 -11.91
C PRO A 137 -6.61 -8.18 -12.37
N THR A 138 -6.58 -7.01 -13.01
CA THR A 138 -5.35 -6.50 -13.63
C THR A 138 -4.45 -5.80 -12.61
N MET A 139 -5.01 -5.14 -11.59
CA MET A 139 -4.30 -4.25 -10.63
C MET A 139 -3.20 -3.40 -11.28
N THR A 140 -3.36 -3.03 -12.56
CA THR A 140 -2.24 -2.50 -13.38
C THR A 140 -1.73 -1.17 -12.86
N HIS A 141 -2.58 -0.38 -12.21
CA HIS A 141 -2.21 0.87 -11.55
C HIS A 141 -1.16 0.62 -10.45
N LEU A 142 -1.29 -0.43 -9.64
CA LEU A 142 -0.33 -0.75 -8.57
C LEU A 142 1.02 -1.28 -9.08
N GLN A 143 1.13 -1.57 -10.37
CA GLN A 143 2.32 -2.15 -10.99
C GLN A 143 3.22 -1.10 -11.65
N LYS A 144 2.75 0.13 -11.86
CA LYS A 144 3.54 1.15 -12.58
C LYS A 144 4.53 1.86 -11.65
N PRO A 145 5.69 2.32 -12.19
CA PRO A 145 6.73 2.99 -11.40
C PRO A 145 6.26 4.24 -10.64
N HIS A 146 5.27 4.96 -11.16
CA HIS A 146 4.74 6.19 -10.55
C HIS A 146 3.70 5.95 -9.45
N HIS A 147 3.41 4.68 -9.14
CA HIS A 147 2.37 4.33 -8.16
C HIS A 147 2.92 3.60 -6.94
N ALA A 148 4.11 2.98 -7.02
CA ALA A 148 4.72 2.28 -5.90
C ALA A 148 6.25 2.21 -6.06
N SER A 149 6.96 2.21 -4.93
CA SER A 149 8.41 2.03 -4.88
C SER A 149 8.84 0.70 -5.49
N PRO A 150 10.12 0.56 -5.94
CA PRO A 150 10.61 -0.71 -6.46
C PRO A 150 10.43 -1.90 -5.48
N PRO A 151 10.72 -1.77 -4.16
CA PRO A 151 10.47 -2.84 -3.20
C PRO A 151 8.99 -3.23 -3.07
N LEU A 152 8.09 -2.25 -2.96
CA LEU A 152 6.66 -2.53 -2.86
C LEU A 152 6.13 -3.20 -4.13
N ARG A 153 6.51 -2.72 -5.31
CA ARG A 153 6.14 -3.36 -6.58
C ARG A 153 6.60 -4.81 -6.66
N LEU A 154 7.75 -5.15 -6.08
CA LEU A 154 8.21 -6.53 -6.04
C LEU A 154 7.27 -7.39 -5.20
N THR A 155 6.86 -6.89 -4.02
CA THR A 155 5.89 -7.57 -3.13
C THR A 155 4.51 -7.72 -3.80
N LEU A 156 4.01 -6.68 -4.47
CA LEU A 156 2.68 -6.70 -5.10
C LEU A 156 2.59 -7.62 -6.34
N ASN A 157 3.72 -7.88 -7.02
CA ASN A 157 3.76 -8.63 -8.27
C ASN A 157 4.07 -10.13 -8.10
N HIS A 158 4.53 -10.57 -6.94
CA HIS A 158 4.98 -11.95 -6.75
C HIS A 158 4.15 -12.64 -5.68
N HIS A 159 3.32 -13.59 -6.11
CA HIS A 159 2.55 -14.47 -5.21
C HIS A 159 3.35 -15.68 -4.70
N ARG A 160 4.59 -15.83 -5.21
CA ARG A 160 5.46 -17.00 -5.02
C ARG A 160 6.74 -16.58 -4.31
N HIS A 161 6.85 -17.01 -3.05
CA HIS A 161 7.95 -16.67 -2.15
C HIS A 161 9.33 -17.16 -2.65
N ASP A 162 9.38 -18.24 -3.43
CA ASP A 162 10.61 -18.78 -4.05
C ASP A 162 11.14 -17.90 -5.19
N LEU A 163 10.25 -17.49 -6.10
CA LEU A 163 10.59 -16.53 -7.17
C LEU A 163 10.95 -15.16 -6.61
N TRP A 164 10.38 -14.83 -5.47
CA TRP A 164 10.62 -13.59 -4.74
C TRP A 164 12.05 -13.48 -4.19
N LYS A 165 12.63 -14.52 -3.57
CA LYS A 165 14.03 -14.46 -3.06
C LYS A 165 15.02 -14.15 -4.18
N LYS A 166 14.87 -14.86 -5.30
CA LYS A 166 15.70 -14.68 -6.50
C LYS A 166 15.55 -13.28 -7.12
N ARG A 167 14.34 -12.72 -7.08
CA ARG A 167 14.05 -11.38 -7.60
C ARG A 167 14.58 -10.27 -6.69
N ARG A 168 14.59 -10.46 -5.37
CA ARG A 168 15.20 -9.53 -4.40
C ARG A 168 16.69 -9.31 -4.69
N GLU A 169 17.44 -10.38 -4.92
CA GLU A 169 18.86 -10.30 -5.31
C GLU A 169 19.04 -9.59 -6.66
N GLY A 170 18.10 -9.77 -7.59
CA GLY A 170 18.07 -9.02 -8.85
C GLY A 170 17.77 -7.53 -8.65
N LEU A 171 16.89 -7.17 -7.71
CA LEU A 171 16.55 -5.79 -7.39
C LEU A 171 17.76 -5.04 -6.81
N LEU A 172 18.48 -5.67 -5.87
CA LEU A 172 19.71 -5.13 -5.29
C LEU A 172 20.77 -4.83 -6.35
N ARG A 173 20.92 -5.72 -7.34
CA ARG A 173 21.84 -5.51 -8.47
C ARG A 173 21.43 -4.34 -9.38
N LYS A 174 20.12 -4.12 -9.56
CA LYS A 174 19.58 -3.05 -10.43
C LYS A 174 19.51 -1.69 -9.74
N HIS A 175 19.41 -1.69 -8.41
CA HIS A 175 19.25 -0.49 -7.60
C HIS A 175 20.21 -0.55 -6.41
N PRO A 176 21.52 -0.31 -6.64
CA PRO A 176 22.54 -0.40 -5.59
C PRO A 176 22.33 0.58 -4.43
N GLY A 177 21.52 1.64 -4.63
CA GLY A 177 21.12 2.58 -3.58
C GLY A 177 19.96 2.10 -2.68
N LEU A 178 19.36 0.94 -2.94
CA LEU A 178 18.36 0.35 -2.04
C LEU A 178 19.07 -0.35 -0.88
N ILE A 179 18.86 0.17 0.33
CA ILE A 179 19.45 -0.38 1.54
C ILE A 179 18.37 -1.21 2.25
N PRO A 180 18.51 -2.56 2.32
CA PRO A 180 17.64 -3.38 3.14
C PRO A 180 17.75 -2.94 4.59
N LYS A 181 16.62 -2.87 5.29
CA LYS A 181 16.67 -2.76 6.75
C LYS A 181 17.22 -4.08 7.28
N ILE A 182 18.41 -4.05 7.87
CA ILE A 182 18.95 -5.20 8.59
C ILE A 182 18.06 -5.35 9.83
N CYS A 183 17.21 -6.38 9.86
CA CYS A 183 16.62 -6.80 11.12
C CYS A 183 17.79 -7.27 11.98
N ALA A 184 18.07 -6.57 13.07
CA ALA A 184 18.83 -7.16 14.16
C ALA A 184 18.04 -8.40 14.57
N ARG A 185 18.57 -9.60 14.24
CA ARG A 185 18.12 -10.83 14.88
C ARG A 185 18.32 -10.61 16.37
N THR A 186 17.23 -10.37 17.08
CA THR A 186 17.22 -10.57 18.52
C THR A 186 17.19 -12.07 18.68
N GLU A 187 18.38 -12.66 18.74
CA GLU A 187 18.57 -14.00 19.27
C GLU A 187 18.20 -13.92 20.75
N PHE A 188 17.10 -14.56 21.11
CA PHE A 188 16.77 -14.97 22.47
C PHE A 188 16.41 -16.46 22.41
#